data_AF-A0A7S2XVK5-F1
#
_entry.id   AF-A0A7S2XVK5-F1
#
_cell.length_a   1.000
_cell.length_b   1.000
_cell.length_c   1.000
_cell.angle_alpha   90.00
_cell.angle_beta   90.00
_cell.angle_gamma   90.00
#
_symmetry.space_group_name_H-M   'P 1'
#
loop_
_entity.id
_entity.type
_entity.pdbx_description
1 polymer ?
#
loop_
_entity_poly.entity_id
_entity_poly.type
_entity_poly.pdbx_seq_one_letter_code
_entity_poly.pdbx_strand_id
1 'polypeptide(L)'
;DVSNLNRQFLFRPHHVGHAKAQVARESVLKYCPDANVIAHHGNIKTSKFGLSFFKRFDAVLNALDNVDARRHVNRLCLAADIPLVEAGSTGYLGQVTVIKSGETECYECRPKPVQKVYPICTIRSTPGKPV
;
A
#
# COMPACT_ATOMS: atom_id res chain seq x y z
N ASP A 1 6.59 14.64 4.43
CA ASP A 1 7.84 14.39 5.16
C ASP A 1 9.01 14.35 4.17
N VAL A 2 10.07 15.08 4.50
CA VAL A 2 11.32 15.24 3.75
C VAL A 2 12.00 13.88 3.49
N SER A 3 11.88 12.93 4.43
CA SER A 3 12.47 11.58 4.32
C SER A 3 11.99 10.78 3.09
N ASN A 4 10.89 11.19 2.45
CA ASN A 4 10.35 10.54 1.26
C ASN A 4 11.02 10.97 -0.05
N LEU A 5 11.69 12.14 -0.07
CA LEU A 5 12.16 12.78 -1.30
C LEU A 5 13.31 12.02 -1.97
N ASN A 6 14.00 11.13 -1.25
CA ASN A 6 15.06 10.29 -1.81
C ASN A 6 14.55 9.18 -2.75
N ARG A 7 13.26 8.84 -2.70
CA ARG A 7 12.69 7.70 -3.46
C ARG A 7 11.32 7.95 -4.08
N GLN A 8 10.65 9.04 -3.72
CA GLN A 8 9.35 9.43 -4.29
C GLN A 8 9.52 10.70 -5.15
N PHE A 9 10.04 10.51 -6.37
CA PHE A 9 10.50 11.59 -7.26
C PHE A 9 9.41 12.53 -7.77
N LEU A 10 8.12 12.18 -7.61
CA LEU A 10 7.00 13.08 -7.96
C LEU A 10 6.87 14.27 -7.00
N PHE A 11 7.54 14.24 -5.85
CA PHE A 11 7.46 15.28 -4.81
C PHE A 11 8.70 16.17 -4.81
N ARG A 12 8.58 17.34 -4.19
CA ARG A 12 9.63 18.38 -4.06
C ARG A 12 9.65 18.90 -2.63
N PRO A 13 10.73 19.58 -2.18
CA PRO A 13 10.80 20.14 -0.83
C PRO A 13 9.60 21.02 -0.45
N HIS A 14 9.08 21.83 -1.38
CA HIS A 14 7.91 22.68 -1.14
C HIS A 14 6.58 21.91 -1.03
N HIS A 15 6.54 20.62 -1.39
CA HIS A 15 5.35 19.78 -1.24
C HIS A 15 5.27 19.11 0.14
N VAL A 16 6.22 19.35 1.04
CA VAL A 16 6.23 18.75 2.38
C VAL A 16 5.01 19.24 3.17
N GLY A 17 4.23 18.28 3.70
CA GLY A 17 2.98 18.56 4.42
C GLY A 17 1.73 18.46 3.56
N HIS A 18 1.88 18.46 2.22
CA HIS A 18 0.75 18.33 1.30
C HIS A 18 0.33 16.86 1.14
N ALA A 19 -0.92 16.66 0.71
CA ALA A 19 -1.45 15.33 0.44
C ALA A 19 -0.74 14.68 -0.75
N LYS A 20 -0.09 13.54 -0.51
CA LYS A 20 0.66 12.79 -1.55
C LYS A 20 -0.18 12.50 -2.79
N ALA A 21 -1.44 12.10 -2.62
CA ALA A 21 -2.32 11.78 -3.75
C ALA A 21 -2.59 12.99 -4.67
N GLN A 22 -2.81 14.17 -4.08
CA GLN A 22 -3.11 15.39 -4.82
C GLN A 22 -1.86 15.88 -5.57
N VAL A 23 -0.72 15.96 -4.88
CA VAL A 23 0.54 16.39 -5.50
C VAL A 23 1.00 15.41 -6.58
N ALA A 24 0.84 14.10 -6.37
CA ALA A 24 1.19 13.11 -7.38
C ALA A 24 0.37 13.31 -8.66
N ARG A 25 -0.95 13.55 -8.54
CA ARG A 25 -1.81 13.89 -9.68
C ARG A 25 -1.32 15.13 -10.40
N GLU A 26 -1.09 16.22 -9.68
CA GLU A 26 -0.61 17.48 -10.27
C GLU A 26 0.73 17.30 -10.97
N SER A 27 1.66 16.55 -10.38
CA SER A 27 2.95 16.24 -10.98
C SER A 27 2.80 15.40 -12.25
N VAL A 28 1.94 14.38 -12.26
CA VAL A 28 1.70 13.55 -13.45
C VAL A 28 1.08 14.36 -14.59
N LEU A 29 0.09 15.20 -14.31
CA LEU A 29 -0.58 16.02 -15.32
C LEU A 29 0.34 17.08 -15.97
N LYS A 30 1.44 17.45 -15.32
CA LYS A 30 2.47 18.30 -15.94
C LYS A 30 3.23 17.59 -17.05
N TYR A 31 3.40 16.27 -16.94
CA TYR A 31 4.14 15.46 -17.93
C TYR A 31 3.22 14.80 -18.95
N CYS A 32 2.00 14.42 -18.54
CA CYS A 32 1.00 13.80 -19.40
C CYS A 32 -0.37 14.49 -19.17
N PRO A 33 -0.63 15.63 -19.84
CA PRO A 33 -1.84 16.41 -19.63
C PRO A 33 -3.14 15.67 -20.00
N ASP A 34 -3.06 14.75 -20.95
CA ASP A 34 -4.23 13.99 -21.44
C ASP A 34 -4.60 12.82 -20.52
N ALA A 35 -3.80 12.52 -19.50
CA ALA A 35 -4.09 11.45 -18.56
C ALA A 35 -5.27 11.79 -17.65
N ASN A 36 -6.22 10.86 -17.49
CA ASN A 36 -7.31 11.00 -16.52
C ASN A 36 -6.89 10.46 -15.15
N VAL A 37 -6.48 11.35 -14.24
CA VAL A 37 -6.03 10.99 -12.89
C VAL A 37 -6.99 11.54 -11.83
N ILE A 38 -7.59 10.64 -11.04
CA ILE A 38 -8.46 10.99 -9.90
C ILE A 38 -7.71 10.71 -8.60
N ALA A 39 -7.41 11.77 -7.85
CA ALA A 39 -6.72 11.66 -6.56
C ALA A 39 -7.71 11.50 -5.41
N HIS A 40 -7.51 10.47 -4.59
CA HIS A 40 -8.24 10.28 -3.34
C HIS A 40 -7.26 10.38 -2.16
N HIS A 41 -7.44 11.42 -1.32
CA HIS A 41 -6.76 11.49 -0.03
C HIS A 41 -7.66 10.87 1.03
N GLY A 42 -7.31 9.67 1.50
CA GLY A 42 -8.05 8.95 2.53
C GLY A 42 -7.45 7.59 2.83
N ASN A 43 -8.01 6.91 3.83
CA ASN A 43 -7.63 5.54 4.16
C ASN A 43 -8.49 4.57 3.35
N ILE A 44 -7.85 3.60 2.69
CA ILE A 44 -8.55 2.59 1.88
C ILE A 44 -9.55 1.76 2.71
N LYS A 45 -9.36 1.69 4.04
CA LYS A 45 -10.25 0.98 4.97
C LYS A 45 -11.52 1.76 5.32
N THR A 46 -11.66 3.01 4.90
CA THR A 46 -12.89 3.78 5.13
C THR A 46 -14.03 3.22 4.28
N SER A 47 -15.26 3.27 4.80
CA SER A 47 -16.47 2.79 4.12
C SER A 47 -16.71 3.36 2.72
N LYS A 48 -16.09 4.50 2.40
CA LYS A 48 -16.06 5.12 1.07
C LYS A 48 -15.51 4.19 -0.01
N PHE A 49 -14.56 3.32 0.32
CA PHE A 49 -13.86 2.44 -0.64
C PHE A 49 -14.30 0.98 -0.49
N GLY A 50 -15.61 0.75 -0.57
CA GLY A 50 -16.20 -0.58 -0.51
C GLY A 50 -16.17 -1.34 -1.84
N LEU A 51 -16.89 -2.46 -1.89
CA LEU A 51 -16.95 -3.35 -3.06
C LEU A 51 -17.36 -2.64 -4.36
N SER A 52 -18.35 -1.76 -4.29
CA SER A 52 -18.84 -0.99 -5.45
C SER A 52 -17.79 -0.04 -6.02
N PHE A 53 -16.87 0.46 -5.18
CA PHE A 53 -15.75 1.29 -5.63
C PHE A 53 -14.78 0.46 -6.47
N PHE A 54 -14.43 -0.74 -5.99
CA PHE A 54 -13.46 -1.64 -6.62
C PHE A 54 -13.94 -2.22 -7.95
N LYS A 55 -15.24 -2.52 -8.08
CA LYS A 55 -15.84 -3.03 -9.33
C LYS A 55 -15.75 -2.09 -10.54
N ARG A 56 -15.26 -0.85 -10.35
CA ARG A 56 -15.11 0.14 -11.42
C ARG A 56 -13.73 0.13 -12.09
N PHE A 57 -12.82 -0.73 -11.61
CA PHE A 57 -11.46 -0.82 -12.12
C PHE A 57 -11.25 -2.14 -12.82
N ASP A 58 -10.44 -2.13 -13.89
CA ASP A 58 -10.03 -3.34 -14.60
C ASP A 58 -8.93 -4.11 -13.87
N ALA A 59 -8.12 -3.40 -13.08
CA ALA A 59 -7.06 -3.96 -12.25
C ALA A 59 -6.72 -3.03 -11.08
N VAL A 60 -6.15 -3.61 -10.01
CA VAL A 60 -5.66 -2.88 -8.84
C VAL A 60 -4.16 -3.14 -8.66
N LEU A 61 -3.39 -2.08 -8.37
CA LEU A 61 -1.97 -2.19 -8.08
C LEU A 61 -1.72 -1.73 -6.64
N ASN A 62 -1.16 -2.60 -5.81
CA ASN A 62 -0.80 -2.28 -4.44
C ASN A 62 0.59 -1.64 -4.36
N ALA A 63 0.65 -0.48 -3.73
CA ALA A 63 1.88 0.22 -3.34
C ALA A 63 1.85 0.59 -1.84
N LEU A 64 1.38 -0.37 -1.03
CA LEU A 64 1.13 -0.20 0.41
C LEU A 64 2.32 -0.69 1.24
N ASP A 65 2.54 -0.10 2.41
CA ASP A 65 3.65 -0.41 3.32
C ASP A 65 3.26 -1.27 4.53
N ASN A 66 1.95 -1.50 4.75
CA ASN A 66 1.45 -2.20 5.92
C ASN A 66 0.63 -3.45 5.54
N VAL A 67 0.82 -4.51 6.30
CA VAL A 67 0.21 -5.83 6.05
C VAL A 67 -1.32 -5.79 6.17
N ASP A 68 -1.84 -5.01 7.11
CA ASP A 68 -3.29 -4.92 7.37
C ASP A 68 -4.06 -4.31 6.19
N ALA A 69 -3.59 -3.19 5.62
CA ALA A 69 -4.20 -2.61 4.42
C ALA A 69 -4.06 -3.52 3.20
N ARG A 70 -2.92 -4.22 3.04
CA ARG A 70 -2.75 -5.20 1.96
C ARG A 70 -3.78 -6.33 2.05
N ARG A 71 -4.03 -6.87 3.25
CA ARG A 71 -5.09 -7.87 3.49
C ARG A 71 -6.48 -7.30 3.18
N HIS A 72 -6.75 -6.06 3.58
CA HIS A 72 -8.03 -5.42 3.29
C HIS A 72 -8.29 -5.29 1.78
N VAL A 73 -7.30 -4.80 1.01
CA VAL A 73 -7.41 -4.70 -0.44
C VAL A 73 -7.50 -6.06 -1.11
N ASN A 74 -6.72 -7.05 -0.66
CA ASN A 74 -6.80 -8.44 -1.13
C ASN A 74 -8.24 -8.98 -1.05
N ARG A 75 -8.89 -8.86 0.10
CA ARG A 75 -10.27 -9.33 0.29
C ARG A 75 -11.27 -8.60 -0.60
N LEU A 76 -11.11 -7.29 -0.77
CA LEU A 76 -11.98 -6.50 -1.65
C LEU A 76 -11.80 -6.87 -3.12
N CYS A 77 -10.57 -7.11 -3.58
CA CYS A 77 -10.30 -7.50 -4.96
C CYS A 77 -10.84 -8.91 -5.25
N LEU A 78 -10.67 -9.86 -4.32
CA LEU A 78 -11.28 -11.19 -4.43
C LEU A 78 -12.80 -11.13 -4.49
N ALA A 79 -13.42 -10.32 -3.62
CA ALA A 79 -14.88 -10.16 -3.59
C ALA A 79 -15.42 -9.42 -4.82
N ALA A 80 -14.63 -8.51 -5.40
CA ALA A 80 -14.99 -7.74 -6.59
C ALA A 80 -14.70 -8.50 -7.90
N ASP A 81 -13.98 -9.62 -7.83
CA ASP A 81 -13.41 -10.35 -8.96
C ASP A 81 -12.52 -9.48 -9.87
N ILE A 82 -11.69 -8.64 -9.25
CA ILE A 82 -10.75 -7.76 -9.96
C ILE A 82 -9.32 -8.24 -9.71
N PRO A 83 -8.47 -8.38 -10.76
CA PRO A 83 -7.08 -8.78 -10.60
C PRO A 83 -6.29 -7.74 -9.79
N LEU A 84 -5.51 -8.24 -8.83
CA LEU A 84 -4.65 -7.45 -7.95
C LEU A 84 -3.18 -7.76 -8.24
N VAL A 85 -2.40 -6.73 -8.52
CA VAL A 85 -0.93 -6.81 -8.56
C VAL A 85 -0.40 -6.35 -7.20
N GLU A 86 0.08 -7.31 -6.41
CA GLU A 86 0.73 -7.06 -5.13
C GLU A 86 2.23 -6.88 -5.34
N ALA A 87 2.78 -5.77 -4.84
CA ALA A 87 4.20 -5.49 -4.88
C ALA A 87 4.73 -5.04 -3.51
N GLY A 88 5.98 -5.36 -3.22
CA GLY A 88 6.65 -4.90 -2.00
C GLY A 88 8.17 -4.89 -2.15
N SER A 89 8.82 -4.00 -1.39
CA SER A 89 10.27 -3.84 -1.38
C SER A 89 10.79 -3.67 0.04
N THR A 90 11.94 -4.26 0.34
CA THR A 90 12.68 -4.09 1.59
C THR A 90 14.17 -4.04 1.30
N GLY A 91 14.80 -2.88 1.47
CA GLY A 91 16.21 -2.68 1.11
C GLY A 91 16.42 -2.93 -0.39
N TYR A 92 17.29 -3.88 -0.73
CA TYR A 92 17.56 -4.31 -2.12
C TYR A 92 16.65 -5.44 -2.61
N LEU A 93 15.79 -5.97 -1.74
CA LEU A 93 14.88 -7.06 -2.08
C LEU A 93 13.54 -6.50 -2.57
N GLY A 94 12.98 -7.11 -3.60
CA GLY A 94 11.67 -6.79 -4.14
C GLY A 94 10.92 -8.06 -4.50
N GLN A 95 9.59 -8.00 -4.45
CA GLN A 95 8.70 -9.08 -4.89
C GLN A 95 7.47 -8.50 -5.58
N VAL A 96 6.97 -9.22 -6.57
CA VAL A 96 5.72 -8.91 -7.27
C VAL A 96 4.95 -10.21 -7.46
N THR A 97 3.63 -10.16 -7.26
CA THR A 97 2.74 -11.31 -7.45
C THR A 97 1.40 -10.82 -7.98
N VAL A 98 0.83 -11.56 -8.93
CA VAL A 98 -0.52 -11.30 -9.45
C VAL A 98 -1.49 -12.22 -8.75
N ILE A 99 -2.60 -11.66 -8.28
CA ILE A 99 -3.67 -12.35 -7.56
C ILE A 99 -4.94 -12.22 -8.39
N LYS A 100 -5.52 -13.34 -8.79
CA LYS A 100 -6.81 -13.43 -9.48
C LYS A 100 -7.66 -14.52 -8.86
N SER A 101 -8.93 -14.18 -8.58
CA SER A 101 -9.88 -15.09 -7.94
C SER A 101 -10.06 -16.35 -8.77
N GLY A 102 -10.02 -17.52 -8.13
CA GLY A 102 -10.19 -18.82 -8.79
C GLY A 102 -9.00 -19.29 -9.66
N GLU A 103 -8.00 -18.45 -9.93
CA GLU A 103 -6.86 -18.80 -10.81
C GLU A 103 -5.53 -18.88 -10.07
N THR A 104 -5.29 -18.00 -9.10
CA THR A 104 -4.02 -17.96 -8.36
C THR A 104 -4.25 -17.97 -6.85
N GLU A 105 -3.19 -18.23 -6.09
CA GLU A 105 -3.24 -18.02 -4.64
C GLU A 105 -3.43 -16.54 -4.29
N CYS A 106 -4.14 -16.26 -3.20
CA CYS A 106 -4.31 -14.90 -2.71
C CYS A 106 -3.19 -14.48 -1.74
N TYR A 107 -3.15 -13.20 -1.38
CA TYR A 107 -2.14 -12.66 -0.46
C TYR A 107 -2.13 -13.36 0.90
N GLU A 108 -3.30 -13.83 1.36
CA GLU A 108 -3.49 -14.48 2.65
C GLU A 108 -3.36 -16.01 2.62
N CYS A 109 -3.21 -16.63 1.43
CA CYS A 109 -2.99 -18.07 1.32
C CYS A 109 -1.67 -18.52 1.95
N ARG A 110 -0.65 -17.65 1.96
CA ARG A 110 0.63 -17.90 2.62
C ARG A 110 0.76 -17.04 3.88
N PRO A 111 0.95 -17.65 5.07
CA PRO A 111 1.15 -16.89 6.29
C PRO A 111 2.42 -16.04 6.17
N LYS A 112 2.30 -14.77 6.54
CA LYS A 112 3.44 -13.85 6.62
C LYS A 112 4.02 -13.87 8.03
N PRO A 113 5.35 -13.77 8.19
CA PRO A 113 5.96 -13.70 9.51
C PRO A 113 5.38 -12.52 10.30
N VAL A 114 4.95 -12.80 11.52
CA VAL A 114 4.45 -11.77 12.44
C VAL A 114 5.62 -10.96 12.99
N GLN A 115 5.37 -9.69 13.30
CA GLN A 115 6.37 -8.87 13.98
C GLN A 115 6.77 -9.53 15.30
N LYS A 116 8.06 -9.49 15.63
CA LYS A 116 8.56 -10.01 16.91
C LYS A 116 7.92 -9.24 18.05
N VAL A 117 7.20 -9.94 18.91
CA VAL A 117 6.63 -9.39 20.15
C VAL A 117 7.55 -9.80 21.29
N TYR A 118 8.02 -8.82 22.06
CA TYR A 118 8.81 -9.08 23.26
C TYR A 118 7.89 -9.14 24.48
N PRO A 119 8.07 -10.12 25.39
CA PRO A 119 7.29 -10.19 26.62
C PRO A 119 7.44 -8.92 27.46
N ILE A 120 6.34 -8.50 28.11
CA ILE A 120 6.33 -7.26 28.89
C ILE A 120 7.33 -7.27 30.05
N CYS A 121 7.59 -8.45 30.64
CA CYS A 121 8.59 -8.64 31.70
C CYS A 121 10.02 -8.41 31.19
N THR A 122 10.33 -8.81 29.94
CA THR A 122 11.65 -8.57 29.33
C THR A 122 11.87 -7.08 29.06
N ILE A 123 10.83 -6.37 28.61
CA ILE A 123 10.92 -4.92 28.35
C ILE A 123 11.06 -4.13 29.66
N ARG A 124 10.29 -4.49 30.69
CA ARG A 124 10.21 -3.70 31.94
C ARG A 124 11.25 -4.07 32.99
N SER A 125 11.56 -5.35 33.15
CA SER A 125 12.30 -5.85 34.32
C SER A 125 13.72 -6.28 33.98
N THR A 126 13.93 -6.90 32.81
CA THR A 126 15.24 -7.45 32.43
C THR A 126 15.60 -7.16 30.97
N PRO A 127 15.76 -5.88 30.57
CA PRO A 127 16.16 -5.54 29.21
C PRO A 127 17.62 -5.98 28.99
N GLY A 128 17.83 -6.94 28.09
CA GLY A 128 19.16 -7.50 27.80
C GLY A 128 19.80 -7.01 26.49
N LYS A 129 19.04 -6.34 25.61
CA LYS A 129 19.51 -5.87 24.29
C LYS A 129 18.85 -4.54 23.92
N PRO A 130 19.54 -3.67 23.16
CA PRO A 130 18.88 -2.58 22.44
C PRO A 130 17.83 -3.16 21.49
N VAL A 131 16.67 -2.51 21.42
CA VAL A 131 15.58 -2.85 20.49
C VAL A 131 15.79 -2.13 19.16
#